data_AF-A0A9D9XYR1-F1
#
_entry.id   AF-A0A9D9XYR1-F1
#
_cell.length_a   1.000
_cell.length_b   1.000
_cell.length_c   1.000
_cell.angle_alpha   90.00
_cell.angle_beta   90.00
_cell.angle_gamma   90.00
#
_symmetry.space_group_name_H-M   'P 1'
#
loop_
_entity.id
_entity.type
_entity.pdbx_description
1 polymer ?
#
loop_
_entity_poly.entity_id
_entity_poly.type
_entity_poly.pdbx_seq_one_letter_code
_entity_poly.pdbx_strand_id
1 'polypeptide(L)'
;MVKKREKLAVIHKWYPKAITTIDSVNKIIDFVEYELDLEPKQVMLADSICSDDVNSIQYPARTQEFLGPFKMGGLDGFPFTGLTGMGAFASHVPDDGAVFVYYGPHIGITKNGVIGEIHRLGQSKNSGCCGAAKGALGKLVNNQIAEGNITELDYQMNTIEQILFNEKERVLNAKTPLFEATEVIYEAIDKRINELVGKTKYNCKFVILLGAILINSDSDMGSFTEVRRFDVIDLTTKTRQNNIDRFDSL
;
A
#
# COMPACT_ATOMS: atom_id res chain seq x y z
N MET A 1 18.29 -5.94 22.13
CA MET A 1 17.76 -5.82 20.76
C MET A 1 16.73 -6.93 20.56
N VAL A 2 15.47 -6.60 20.28
CA VAL A 2 14.41 -7.61 20.04
C VAL A 2 14.69 -8.31 18.70
N LYS A 3 14.65 -9.64 18.67
CA LYS A 3 14.98 -10.41 17.46
C LYS A 3 13.89 -10.23 16.41
N LYS A 4 14.24 -10.26 15.11
CA LYS A 4 13.29 -10.16 13.98
C LYS A 4 12.06 -11.07 14.16
N ARG A 5 12.27 -12.33 14.57
CA ARG A 5 11.20 -13.32 14.83
C ARG A 5 10.22 -12.89 15.93
N GLU A 6 10.70 -12.22 16.97
CA GLU A 6 9.87 -11.77 18.10
C GLU A 6 9.01 -10.58 17.68
N LYS A 7 9.57 -9.69 16.83
CA LYS A 7 8.81 -8.59 16.24
C LYS A 7 7.71 -9.09 15.32
N LEU A 8 8.05 -10.02 14.41
CA LEU A 8 7.09 -10.65 13.51
C LEU A 8 5.98 -11.38 14.27
N ALA A 9 6.29 -12.06 15.38
CA ALA A 9 5.28 -12.74 16.19
C ALA A 9 4.21 -11.78 16.75
N VAL A 10 4.52 -10.50 16.97
CA VAL A 10 3.52 -9.49 17.34
C VAL A 10 2.61 -9.16 16.15
N ILE A 11 3.21 -8.97 14.98
CA ILE A 11 2.50 -8.62 13.73
C ILE A 11 1.61 -9.78 13.26
N HIS A 12 2.11 -11.01 13.33
CA HIS A 12 1.44 -12.24 12.90
C HIS A 12 0.14 -12.54 13.65
N LYS A 13 -0.10 -11.88 14.79
CA LYS A 13 -1.41 -11.94 15.47
C LYS A 13 -2.53 -11.30 14.65
N TRP A 14 -2.18 -10.37 13.76
CA TRP A 14 -3.10 -9.65 12.89
C TRP A 14 -2.90 -10.00 11.42
N TYR A 15 -1.64 -10.13 10.99
CA TYR A 15 -1.23 -10.36 9.61
C TYR A 15 -0.25 -11.54 9.54
N PRO A 16 -0.73 -12.80 9.46
CA PRO A 16 0.09 -14.02 9.60
C PRO A 16 1.14 -14.25 8.49
N LYS A 17 0.94 -13.67 7.31
CA LYS A 17 1.86 -13.73 6.16
C LYS A 17 2.77 -12.51 6.08
N ALA A 18 2.69 -11.58 7.02
CA ALA A 18 3.52 -10.40 7.01
C ALA A 18 5.01 -10.75 7.09
N ILE A 19 5.82 -10.02 6.31
CA ILE A 19 7.29 -10.03 6.37
C ILE A 19 7.77 -8.61 6.61
N THR A 20 9.08 -8.41 6.81
CA THR A 20 9.59 -7.02 6.92
C THR A 20 9.49 -6.34 5.56
N THR A 21 9.21 -5.04 5.55
CA THR A 21 9.11 -4.26 4.30
C THR A 21 10.39 -4.38 3.47
N ILE A 22 11.55 -4.37 4.13
CA ILE A 22 12.85 -4.56 3.48
C ILE A 22 12.94 -5.91 2.76
N ASP A 23 12.56 -7.02 3.41
CA ASP A 23 12.59 -8.34 2.77
C ASP A 23 11.63 -8.39 1.57
N SER A 24 10.43 -7.82 1.74
CA SER A 24 9.41 -7.78 0.68
C SER A 24 9.92 -7.06 -0.55
N VAL A 25 10.54 -5.90 -0.37
CA VAL A 25 11.02 -5.11 -1.49
C VAL A 25 12.22 -5.78 -2.15
N ASN A 26 13.16 -6.34 -1.36
CA ASN A 26 14.28 -7.11 -1.92
C ASN A 26 13.81 -8.28 -2.79
N LYS A 27 12.81 -9.04 -2.35
CA LYS A 27 12.22 -10.13 -3.15
C LYS A 27 11.70 -9.66 -4.51
N ILE A 28 11.11 -8.46 -4.58
CA ILE A 28 10.64 -7.90 -5.84
C ILE A 28 11.79 -7.46 -6.73
N ILE A 29 12.83 -6.84 -6.16
CA ILE A 29 14.01 -6.46 -6.94
C ILE A 29 14.67 -7.71 -7.51
N ASP A 30 14.83 -8.77 -6.71
CA ASP A 30 15.37 -10.04 -7.18
C ASP A 30 14.48 -10.66 -8.27
N PHE A 31 13.15 -10.61 -8.15
CA PHE A 31 12.25 -11.08 -9.21
C PHE A 31 12.44 -10.28 -10.51
N VAL A 32 12.54 -8.94 -10.42
CA VAL A 32 12.76 -8.08 -11.59
C VAL A 32 14.07 -8.44 -12.30
N GLU A 33 15.14 -8.62 -11.55
CA GLU A 33 16.46 -8.95 -12.08
C GLU A 33 16.51 -10.37 -12.69
N TYR A 34 16.04 -11.38 -11.96
CA TYR A 34 16.22 -12.78 -12.37
C TYR A 34 15.14 -13.30 -13.33
N GLU A 35 13.89 -12.83 -13.20
CA GLU A 35 12.75 -13.40 -13.92
C GLU A 35 12.31 -12.54 -15.10
N LEU A 36 12.38 -11.21 -14.95
CA LEU A 36 12.06 -10.30 -16.04
C LEU A 36 13.29 -9.89 -16.85
N ASP A 37 14.49 -10.26 -16.39
CA ASP A 37 15.77 -9.90 -17.02
C ASP A 37 15.90 -8.38 -17.21
N LEU A 38 15.55 -7.64 -16.14
CA LEU A 38 15.59 -6.17 -16.10
C LEU A 38 16.46 -5.68 -14.95
N GLU A 39 17.23 -4.63 -15.21
CA GLU A 39 17.93 -3.89 -14.16
C GLU A 39 16.97 -2.91 -13.45
N PRO A 40 17.16 -2.60 -12.15
CA PRO A 40 16.31 -1.63 -11.45
C PRO A 40 16.16 -0.27 -12.17
N LYS A 41 17.23 0.22 -12.80
CA LYS A 41 17.23 1.46 -13.60
C LYS A 41 16.31 1.44 -14.84
N GLN A 42 15.84 0.26 -15.25
CA GLN A 42 14.88 0.08 -16.35
C GLN A 42 13.43 0.08 -15.85
N VAL A 43 13.22 0.19 -14.53
CA VAL A 43 11.91 0.13 -13.92
C VAL A 43 11.53 1.47 -13.33
N MET A 44 10.42 2.03 -13.82
CA MET A 44 9.81 3.25 -13.29
C MET A 44 8.85 2.89 -12.17
N LEU A 45 9.20 3.27 -10.95
CA LEU A 45 8.43 3.01 -9.74
C LEU A 45 7.38 4.11 -9.51
N ALA A 46 6.19 3.70 -9.12
CA ALA A 46 5.19 4.56 -8.49
C ALA A 46 4.73 3.98 -7.16
N ASP A 47 4.53 4.87 -6.18
CA ASP A 47 3.93 4.53 -4.89
C ASP A 47 2.52 5.14 -4.78
N SER A 48 1.53 4.30 -4.47
CA SER A 48 0.22 4.71 -3.97
C SER A 48 0.08 4.30 -2.51
N ILE A 49 0.75 5.06 -1.64
CA ILE A 49 0.82 4.85 -0.18
C ILE A 49 0.40 6.11 0.57
N CYS A 50 0.15 5.98 1.87
CA CYS A 50 -0.34 7.10 2.68
C CYS A 50 0.70 8.22 2.84
N SER A 51 0.24 9.47 2.83
CA SER A 51 1.04 10.69 3.08
C SER A 51 1.68 10.73 4.48
N ASP A 52 1.31 9.82 5.38
CA ASP A 52 1.87 9.70 6.72
C ASP A 52 3.40 9.47 6.68
N ASP A 53 4.15 10.21 7.50
CA ASP A 53 5.61 10.27 7.48
C ASP A 53 6.27 8.91 7.77
N VAL A 54 5.58 8.04 8.51
CA VAL A 54 6.12 6.72 8.88
C VAL A 54 6.23 5.73 7.72
N ASN A 55 5.58 6.01 6.60
CA ASN A 55 5.69 5.17 5.40
C ASN A 55 7.02 5.38 4.65
N SER A 56 7.78 6.42 4.99
CA SER A 56 9.08 6.69 4.36
C SER A 56 10.24 5.82 4.90
N ILE A 57 10.04 5.12 6.02
CA ILE A 57 11.16 4.80 6.92
C ILE A 57 12.00 3.57 6.52
N GLN A 58 11.57 2.68 5.62
CA GLN A 58 12.22 1.35 5.48
C GLN A 58 12.40 0.76 4.09
N TYR A 59 12.53 1.57 3.05
CA TYR A 59 12.93 1.01 1.76
C TYR A 59 14.43 0.61 1.78
N PRO A 60 14.81 -0.56 1.22
CA PRO A 60 16.22 -0.95 1.11
C PRO A 60 16.97 0.01 0.18
N ALA A 61 18.29 0.17 0.37
CA ALA A 61 19.10 1.06 -0.48
C ALA A 61 18.95 0.78 -1.99
N ARG A 62 18.77 -0.50 -2.36
CA ARG A 62 18.54 -0.94 -3.75
C ARG A 62 17.30 -0.29 -4.40
N THR A 63 16.30 0.16 -3.64
CA THR A 63 15.16 0.88 -4.27
C THR A 63 15.54 2.22 -4.85
N GLN A 64 16.67 2.81 -4.42
CA GLN A 64 17.16 4.07 -4.98
C GLN A 64 17.70 3.89 -6.41
N GLU A 65 17.83 2.63 -6.87
CA GLU A 65 18.22 2.32 -8.24
C GLU A 65 17.03 2.31 -9.20
N PHE A 66 15.80 2.19 -8.69
CA PHE A 66 14.59 2.40 -9.50
C PHE A 66 14.48 3.86 -9.94
N LEU A 67 13.85 4.09 -11.09
CA LEU A 67 13.46 5.44 -11.49
C LEU A 67 12.22 5.88 -10.69
N GLY A 68 12.20 7.12 -10.22
CA GLY A 68 11.11 7.66 -9.39
C GLY A 68 11.45 7.69 -7.88
N PRO A 69 10.47 7.49 -6.98
CA PRO A 69 9.08 7.09 -7.23
C PRO A 69 8.16 8.25 -7.67
N PHE A 70 7.27 7.98 -8.64
CA PHE A 70 6.11 8.83 -8.88
C PHE A 70 5.07 8.62 -7.76
N LYS A 71 4.59 9.71 -7.14
CA LYS A 71 3.65 9.61 -6.01
C LYS A 71 2.20 9.68 -6.51
N MET A 72 1.50 8.54 -6.46
CA MET A 72 0.10 8.42 -6.85
C MET A 72 -0.88 8.49 -5.68
N GLY A 73 -0.39 8.21 -4.47
CA GLY A 73 -1.20 8.07 -3.26
C GLY A 73 -1.72 9.39 -2.69
N GLY A 74 -2.10 9.33 -1.43
CA GLY A 74 -2.60 10.44 -0.62
C GLY A 74 -3.12 9.88 0.70
N LEU A 75 -4.17 10.44 1.30
CA LEU A 75 -4.69 9.90 2.56
C LEU A 75 -5.02 8.39 2.43
N ASP A 76 -4.47 7.62 3.37
CA ASP A 76 -4.52 6.16 3.43
C ASP A 76 -4.12 5.38 2.16
N GLY A 77 -3.34 6.00 1.27
CA GLY A 77 -2.79 5.33 0.10
C GLY A 77 -3.72 5.20 -1.10
N PHE A 78 -4.89 5.82 -1.08
CA PHE A 78 -5.77 5.86 -2.24
C PHE A 78 -5.14 6.63 -3.42
N PRO A 79 -5.22 6.14 -4.67
CA PRO A 79 -4.50 6.72 -5.81
C PRO A 79 -5.21 7.98 -6.33
N PHE A 80 -5.06 9.08 -5.60
CA PHE A 80 -5.75 10.34 -5.85
C PHE A 80 -5.29 11.07 -7.11
N THR A 81 -4.11 10.76 -7.65
CA THR A 81 -3.66 11.36 -8.92
C THR A 81 -4.50 10.93 -10.12
N GLY A 82 -5.26 9.84 -9.99
CA GLY A 82 -6.22 9.38 -10.99
C GLY A 82 -5.58 9.03 -12.34
N LEU A 83 -6.41 9.06 -13.39
CA LEU A 83 -6.00 8.65 -14.74
C LEU A 83 -4.94 9.55 -15.34
N THR A 84 -5.04 10.87 -15.10
CA THR A 84 -4.02 11.84 -15.54
C THR A 84 -2.67 11.53 -14.89
N GLY A 85 -2.64 11.24 -13.59
CA GLY A 85 -1.41 10.85 -12.89
C GLY A 85 -0.83 9.53 -13.40
N MET A 86 -1.65 8.50 -13.58
CA MET A 86 -1.22 7.22 -14.14
C MET A 86 -0.65 7.37 -15.56
N GLY A 87 -1.24 8.23 -16.39
CA GLY A 87 -0.72 8.55 -17.72
C GLY A 87 0.62 9.29 -17.69
N ALA A 88 0.78 10.27 -16.79
CA ALA A 88 2.06 10.97 -16.59
C ALA A 88 3.16 10.00 -16.14
N PHE A 89 2.86 9.16 -15.13
CA PHE A 89 3.74 8.09 -14.68
C PHE A 89 4.16 7.15 -15.82
N ALA A 90 3.20 6.65 -16.59
CA ALA A 90 3.46 5.74 -17.70
C ALA A 90 4.31 6.37 -18.82
N SER A 91 4.29 7.70 -18.96
CA SER A 91 5.09 8.40 -19.98
C SER A 91 6.58 8.54 -19.63
N HIS A 92 6.96 8.26 -18.37
CA HIS A 92 8.34 8.39 -17.89
C HIS A 92 9.13 7.07 -17.92
N VAL A 93 8.48 5.96 -18.30
CA VAL A 93 9.13 4.64 -18.32
C VAL A 93 10.17 4.55 -19.45
N PRO A 94 11.33 3.90 -19.21
CA PRO A 94 12.28 3.58 -20.28
C PRO A 94 11.67 2.66 -21.34
N ASP A 95 12.12 2.83 -22.59
CA ASP A 95 11.85 1.86 -23.65
C ASP A 95 12.32 0.47 -23.23
N ASP A 96 11.54 -0.55 -23.60
CA ASP A 96 11.77 -1.96 -23.23
C ASP A 96 11.83 -2.25 -21.71
N GLY A 97 11.52 -1.27 -20.86
CA GLY A 97 11.56 -1.39 -19.40
C GLY A 97 10.26 -1.93 -18.79
N ALA A 98 10.01 -1.54 -17.54
CA ALA A 98 8.76 -1.84 -16.86
C ALA A 98 8.27 -0.66 -16.03
N VAL A 99 6.95 -0.59 -15.83
CA VAL A 99 6.38 0.19 -14.73
C VAL A 99 6.14 -0.72 -13.54
N PHE A 100 6.45 -0.24 -12.34
CA PHE A 100 6.17 -0.93 -11.09
C PHE A 100 5.29 -0.04 -10.19
N VAL A 101 4.10 -0.53 -9.86
CA VAL A 101 3.17 0.16 -8.96
C VAL A 101 3.10 -0.58 -7.62
N TYR A 102 3.63 0.05 -6.58
CA TYR A 102 3.49 -0.40 -5.20
C TYR A 102 2.38 0.37 -4.50
N TYR A 103 1.42 -0.32 -3.90
CA TYR A 103 0.24 0.33 -3.34
C TYR A 103 -0.37 -0.40 -2.15
N GLY A 104 -1.09 0.37 -1.34
CA GLY A 104 -1.80 -0.16 -0.20
C GLY A 104 -2.16 0.89 0.83
N PRO A 105 -3.15 0.59 1.69
CA PRO A 105 -3.35 1.35 2.91
C PRO A 105 -2.27 0.98 3.92
N HIS A 106 -2.27 1.69 5.05
CA HIS A 106 -1.38 1.34 6.14
C HIS A 106 -2.08 1.28 7.50
N ILE A 107 -1.51 0.50 8.41
CA ILE A 107 -2.02 0.34 9.76
C ILE A 107 -0.89 0.26 10.77
N GLY A 108 -1.11 0.91 11.92
CA GLY A 108 -0.20 0.89 13.05
C GLY A 108 -0.42 -0.33 13.92
N ILE A 109 0.66 -0.99 14.33
CA ILE A 109 0.61 -2.00 15.39
C ILE A 109 1.75 -1.70 16.37
N THR A 110 1.42 -1.32 17.60
CA THR A 110 2.45 -1.07 18.63
C THR A 110 3.25 -2.34 18.94
N LYS A 111 4.40 -2.21 19.62
CA LYS A 111 5.18 -3.37 20.09
C LYS A 111 4.42 -4.29 21.05
N ASN A 112 3.35 -3.78 21.65
CA ASN A 112 2.46 -4.54 22.52
C ASN A 112 1.29 -5.19 21.76
N GLY A 113 1.20 -5.01 20.43
CA GLY A 113 0.17 -5.60 19.57
C GLY A 113 -1.14 -4.81 19.51
N VAL A 114 -1.16 -3.58 20.03
CA VAL A 114 -2.34 -2.69 19.91
C VAL A 114 -2.41 -2.16 18.48
N ILE A 115 -3.55 -2.41 17.82
CA ILE A 115 -3.81 -2.04 16.43
C ILE A 115 -4.34 -0.60 16.31
N GLY A 116 -3.98 0.08 15.23
CA GLY A 116 -4.41 1.44 14.92
C GLY A 116 -3.57 2.55 15.52
N GLU A 117 -2.46 2.23 16.16
CA GLU A 117 -1.60 3.24 16.77
C GLU A 117 -0.15 2.78 16.85
N ILE A 118 0.74 3.76 16.98
CA ILE A 118 2.18 3.56 17.14
C ILE A 118 2.74 4.61 18.10
N HIS A 119 3.89 4.30 18.68
CA HIS A 119 4.71 5.25 19.41
C HIS A 119 5.71 5.94 18.46
N ARG A 120 5.36 7.16 18.04
CA ARG A 120 6.20 7.98 17.15
C ARG A 120 7.38 8.59 17.90
N LEU A 121 8.49 8.76 17.20
CA LEU A 121 9.67 9.41 17.75
C LEU A 121 9.33 10.84 18.21
N GLY A 122 9.69 11.19 19.43
CA GLY A 122 9.45 12.52 19.99
C GLY A 122 8.05 12.75 20.57
N GLN A 123 7.17 11.74 20.62
CA GLN A 123 5.86 11.84 21.26
C GLN A 123 5.84 11.14 22.62
N SER A 124 5.10 11.69 23.59
CA SER A 124 4.93 11.07 24.91
C SER A 124 3.78 10.06 24.96
N LYS A 125 2.95 10.00 23.92
CA LYS A 125 1.75 9.16 23.82
C LYS A 125 1.69 8.52 22.44
N ASN A 126 0.97 7.40 22.34
CA ASN A 126 0.67 6.79 21.04
C ASN A 126 -0.24 7.71 20.22
N SER A 127 -0.10 7.66 18.90
CA SER A 127 -0.95 8.39 17.95
C SER A 127 -1.50 7.46 16.89
N GLY A 128 -2.61 7.88 16.25
CA GLY A 128 -3.31 7.08 15.25
C GLY A 128 -2.45 6.76 14.02
N CYS A 129 -2.62 5.55 13.49
CA CYS A 129 -1.95 5.06 12.29
C CYS A 129 -2.80 3.93 11.67
N CYS A 130 -3.42 4.08 10.50
CA CYS A 130 -3.60 5.33 9.74
C CYS A 130 -4.54 6.31 10.46
N GLY A 131 -4.18 7.60 10.46
CA GLY A 131 -5.06 8.67 10.95
C GLY A 131 -6.35 8.81 10.13
N ALA A 132 -6.27 8.68 8.80
CA ALA A 132 -7.43 8.79 7.92
C ALA A 132 -8.42 7.64 8.12
N ALA A 133 -7.97 6.38 8.14
CA ALA A 133 -8.84 5.23 8.44
C ALA A 133 -9.55 5.39 9.79
N LYS A 134 -8.84 5.81 10.84
CA LYS A 134 -9.42 6.06 12.17
C LYS A 134 -10.42 7.21 12.16
N GLY A 135 -10.11 8.30 11.45
CA GLY A 135 -11.02 9.44 11.28
C GLY A 135 -12.32 9.05 10.58
N ALA A 136 -12.22 8.35 9.46
CA ALA A 136 -13.37 7.86 8.70
C ALA A 136 -14.20 6.88 9.54
N LEU A 137 -13.57 5.89 10.19
CA LEU A 137 -14.26 4.94 11.06
C LEU A 137 -14.95 5.64 12.23
N GLY A 138 -14.29 6.63 12.84
CA GLY A 138 -14.87 7.44 13.92
C GLY A 138 -16.14 8.15 13.45
N LYS A 139 -16.11 8.80 12.29
CA LYS A 139 -17.32 9.43 11.72
C LYS A 139 -18.39 8.40 11.35
N LEU A 140 -18.00 7.23 10.83
CA LEU A 140 -18.94 6.17 10.48
C LEU A 140 -19.69 5.64 11.69
N VAL A 141 -18.98 5.30 12.78
CA VAL A 141 -19.56 4.81 14.04
C VAL A 141 -20.52 5.83 14.66
N ASN A 142 -20.22 7.12 14.51
CA ASN A 142 -21.06 8.20 15.02
C ASN A 142 -22.15 8.66 14.04
N ASN A 143 -22.32 7.97 12.90
CA ASN A 143 -23.28 8.34 11.85
C ASN A 143 -23.12 9.78 11.34
N GLN A 144 -21.86 10.21 11.16
CA GLN A 144 -21.46 11.57 10.73
C GLN A 144 -21.01 11.64 9.27
N ILE A 145 -21.07 10.53 8.53
CA ILE A 145 -20.77 10.52 7.09
C ILE A 145 -22.08 10.70 6.34
N ALA A 146 -22.21 11.82 5.62
CA ALA A 146 -23.29 12.03 4.68
C ALA A 146 -22.94 11.38 3.33
N GLU A 147 -23.85 10.57 2.80
CA GLU A 147 -23.68 9.90 1.51
C GLU A 147 -23.46 10.93 0.39
N GLY A 148 -22.45 10.70 -0.44
CA GLY A 148 -22.11 11.56 -1.58
C GLY A 148 -21.48 12.90 -1.21
N ASN A 149 -21.25 13.20 0.07
CA ASN A 149 -20.64 14.46 0.49
C ASN A 149 -19.13 14.45 0.25
N ILE A 150 -18.69 15.05 -0.86
CA ILE A 150 -17.28 15.26 -1.21
C ILE A 150 -17.07 16.74 -1.49
N THR A 151 -16.17 17.38 -0.74
CA THR A 151 -15.87 18.81 -0.85
C THR A 151 -14.48 19.03 -1.42
N GLU A 152 -14.21 20.20 -2.02
CA GLU A 152 -12.88 20.53 -2.55
C GLU A 152 -11.82 20.55 -1.43
N LEU A 153 -12.15 21.14 -0.29
CA LEU A 153 -11.21 21.37 0.80
C LEU A 153 -10.74 20.07 1.49
N ASP A 154 -11.63 19.08 1.60
CA ASP A 154 -11.38 17.82 2.32
C ASP A 154 -11.59 16.59 1.41
N TYR A 155 -11.37 16.78 0.10
CA TYR A 155 -11.67 15.81 -0.96
C TYR A 155 -11.14 14.40 -0.67
N GLN A 156 -9.89 14.30 -0.22
CA GLN A 156 -9.26 13.01 0.04
C GLN A 156 -9.91 12.30 1.23
N MET A 157 -10.12 13.01 2.34
CA MET A 157 -10.73 12.44 3.54
C MET A 157 -12.19 12.06 3.29
N ASN A 158 -12.96 12.92 2.62
CA ASN A 158 -14.34 12.61 2.23
C ASN A 158 -14.40 11.38 1.31
N THR A 159 -13.42 11.19 0.43
CA THR A 159 -13.35 9.97 -0.40
C THR A 159 -13.14 8.72 0.46
N ILE A 160 -12.23 8.75 1.44
CA ILE A 160 -12.03 7.63 2.38
C ILE A 160 -13.30 7.37 3.21
N GLU A 161 -14.00 8.42 3.64
CA GLU A 161 -15.30 8.31 4.32
C GLU A 161 -16.34 7.60 3.44
N GLN A 162 -16.47 7.98 2.17
CA GLN A 162 -17.40 7.31 1.25
C GLN A 162 -17.04 5.84 1.01
N ILE A 163 -15.75 5.49 0.97
CA ILE A 163 -15.31 4.09 0.86
C ILE A 163 -15.84 3.27 2.04
N LEU A 164 -15.65 3.74 3.28
CA LEU A 164 -16.15 3.02 4.46
C LEU A 164 -17.67 3.06 4.57
N PHE A 165 -18.31 4.16 4.16
CA PHE A 165 -19.77 4.27 4.18
C PHE A 165 -20.46 3.26 3.27
N ASN A 166 -19.90 3.02 2.08
CA ASN A 166 -20.44 2.04 1.13
C ASN A 166 -20.38 0.60 1.67
N GLU A 167 -19.44 0.32 2.57
CA GLU A 167 -19.25 -0.98 3.23
C GLU A 167 -19.63 -0.93 4.73
N LYS A 168 -20.50 0.01 5.13
CA LYS A 168 -20.75 0.30 6.55
C LYS A 168 -21.20 -0.89 7.37
N GLU A 169 -22.04 -1.76 6.82
CA GLU A 169 -22.54 -2.94 7.53
C GLU A 169 -21.41 -3.93 7.81
N ARG A 170 -20.53 -4.13 6.83
CA ARG A 170 -19.34 -4.99 6.96
C ARG A 170 -18.40 -4.45 8.04
N VAL A 171 -18.09 -3.16 7.99
CA VAL A 171 -17.15 -2.51 8.92
C VAL A 171 -17.71 -2.47 10.35
N LEU A 172 -18.98 -2.08 10.54
CA LEU A 172 -19.57 -1.92 11.87
C LEU A 172 -19.85 -3.26 12.57
N ASN A 173 -20.11 -4.33 11.81
CA ASN A 173 -20.37 -5.66 12.37
C ASN A 173 -19.08 -6.49 12.56
N ALA A 174 -17.92 -6.01 12.12
CA ALA A 174 -16.67 -6.72 12.26
C ALA A 174 -16.19 -6.80 13.71
N LYS A 175 -15.53 -7.91 14.07
CA LYS A 175 -14.95 -8.11 15.40
C LYS A 175 -13.94 -7.02 15.77
N THR A 176 -13.18 -6.55 14.78
CA THR A 176 -12.24 -5.43 14.92
C THR A 176 -12.50 -4.43 13.79
N PRO A 177 -13.38 -3.43 13.99
CA PRO A 177 -13.81 -2.53 12.93
C PRO A 177 -12.67 -1.78 12.23
N LEU A 178 -11.59 -1.44 12.94
CA LEU A 178 -10.45 -0.77 12.33
C LEU A 178 -9.63 -1.68 11.42
N PHE A 179 -9.46 -2.95 11.79
CA PHE A 179 -8.85 -3.94 10.91
C PHE A 179 -9.69 -4.08 9.63
N GLU A 180 -11.01 -4.23 9.78
CA GLU A 180 -11.92 -4.35 8.65
C GLU A 180 -11.93 -3.11 7.76
N ALA A 181 -11.89 -1.91 8.35
CA ALA A 181 -11.79 -0.66 7.61
C ALA A 181 -10.53 -0.61 6.74
N THR A 182 -9.39 -1.07 7.25
CA THR A 182 -8.16 -1.17 6.46
C THR A 182 -8.28 -2.16 5.31
N GLU A 183 -8.92 -3.32 5.51
CA GLU A 183 -9.15 -4.30 4.42
C GLU A 183 -10.10 -3.76 3.35
N VAL A 184 -11.20 -3.10 3.75
CA VAL A 184 -12.13 -2.43 2.83
C VAL A 184 -11.41 -1.35 2.00
N ILE A 185 -10.55 -0.55 2.64
CA ILE A 185 -9.78 0.47 1.93
C ILE A 185 -8.77 -0.19 0.98
N TYR A 186 -8.10 -1.27 1.36
CA TYR A 186 -7.23 -2.03 0.46
C TYR A 186 -7.97 -2.49 -0.80
N GLU A 187 -9.15 -3.08 -0.64
CA GLU A 187 -9.97 -3.53 -1.78
C GLU A 187 -10.37 -2.37 -2.70
N ALA A 188 -10.71 -1.20 -2.12
CA ALA A 188 -11.01 0.00 -2.89
C ALA A 188 -9.79 0.54 -3.66
N ILE A 189 -8.61 0.53 -3.03
CA ILE A 189 -7.34 0.91 -3.67
C ILE A 189 -7.00 -0.05 -4.80
N ASP A 190 -7.04 -1.35 -4.54
CA ASP A 190 -6.74 -2.40 -5.51
C ASP A 190 -7.65 -2.31 -6.74
N LYS A 191 -8.96 -2.15 -6.51
CA LYS A 191 -9.94 -1.93 -7.57
C LYS A 191 -9.59 -0.69 -8.41
N ARG A 192 -9.27 0.44 -7.76
CA ARG A 192 -8.94 1.68 -8.47
C ARG A 192 -7.63 1.55 -9.25
N ILE A 193 -6.60 0.94 -8.70
CA ILE A 193 -5.32 0.72 -9.39
C ILE A 193 -5.54 -0.15 -10.64
N ASN A 194 -6.29 -1.24 -10.54
CA ASN A 194 -6.63 -2.08 -11.69
C ASN A 194 -7.41 -1.32 -12.77
N GLU A 195 -8.35 -0.46 -12.37
CA GLU A 195 -9.10 0.39 -13.31
C GLU A 195 -8.16 1.37 -14.03
N LEU A 196 -7.25 2.03 -13.31
CA LEU A 196 -6.27 2.95 -13.88
C LEU A 196 -5.33 2.23 -14.85
N VAL A 197 -4.83 1.04 -14.46
CA VAL A 197 -3.96 0.21 -15.31
C VAL A 197 -4.67 -0.20 -16.60
N GLY A 198 -5.93 -0.64 -16.51
CA GLY A 198 -6.70 -1.04 -17.70
C GLY A 198 -7.04 0.12 -18.64
N LYS A 199 -6.98 1.37 -18.18
CA LYS A 199 -7.30 2.57 -18.96
C LYS A 199 -6.06 3.32 -19.46
N THR A 200 -4.86 2.93 -19.04
CA THR A 200 -3.61 3.58 -19.42
C THR A 200 -2.88 2.82 -20.52
N LYS A 201 -2.26 3.57 -21.44
CA LYS A 201 -1.33 3.03 -22.43
C LYS A 201 0.09 3.14 -21.90
N TYR A 202 0.89 2.11 -22.13
CA TYR A 202 2.25 1.99 -21.64
C TYR A 202 3.20 1.77 -22.81
N ASN A 203 4.37 2.39 -22.75
CA ASN A 203 5.46 2.24 -23.73
C ASN A 203 6.61 1.42 -23.12
N CYS A 204 6.29 0.26 -22.54
CA CYS A 204 7.26 -0.62 -21.88
C CYS A 204 6.86 -2.09 -22.08
N LYS A 205 7.67 -3.03 -21.59
CA LYS A 205 7.37 -4.47 -21.70
C LYS A 205 6.41 -4.95 -20.63
N PHE A 206 6.61 -4.50 -19.38
CA PHE A 206 5.88 -5.04 -18.24
C PHE A 206 5.17 -3.98 -17.40
N VAL A 207 3.99 -4.34 -16.91
CA VAL A 207 3.35 -3.66 -15.78
C VAL A 207 3.38 -4.59 -14.58
N ILE A 208 4.06 -4.16 -13.52
CA ILE A 208 4.22 -4.91 -12.28
C ILE A 208 3.34 -4.26 -11.22
N LEU A 209 2.49 -5.05 -10.57
CA LEU A 209 1.58 -4.59 -9.50
C LEU A 209 1.90 -5.32 -8.21
N LEU A 210 2.26 -4.56 -7.16
CA LEU A 210 2.39 -5.07 -5.80
C LEU A 210 1.38 -4.37 -4.89
N GLY A 211 0.29 -5.06 -4.59
CA GLY A 211 -0.70 -4.62 -3.61
C GLY A 211 -0.38 -5.22 -2.26
N ALA A 212 -0.36 -4.42 -1.20
CA ALA A 212 -0.06 -4.89 0.15
C ALA A 212 -0.82 -4.12 1.24
N ILE A 213 -0.86 -4.68 2.44
CA ILE A 213 -1.14 -3.92 3.66
C ILE A 213 0.20 -3.48 4.25
N LEU A 214 0.44 -2.18 4.31
CA LEU A 214 1.64 -1.62 4.95
C LEU A 214 1.41 -1.58 6.47
N ILE A 215 2.35 -2.10 7.25
CA ILE A 215 2.20 -2.24 8.70
C ILE A 215 3.34 -1.48 9.36
N ASN A 216 3.04 -0.31 9.93
CA ASN A 216 4.02 0.46 10.68
C ASN A 216 3.94 0.06 12.16
N SER A 217 5.08 0.00 12.83
CA SER A 217 5.14 -0.28 14.26
C SER A 217 5.94 0.80 14.98
N ASP A 218 6.10 0.64 16.28
CA ASP A 218 6.89 1.55 17.11
C ASP A 218 8.31 1.70 16.53
N SER A 219 8.96 2.84 16.79
CA SER A 219 10.28 3.16 16.21
C SER A 219 11.36 2.08 16.44
N ASP A 220 11.26 1.30 17.52
CA ASP A 220 12.16 0.18 17.85
C ASP A 220 11.78 -1.16 17.18
N MET A 221 10.57 -1.26 16.62
CA MET A 221 10.05 -2.43 15.92
C MET A 221 10.38 -2.40 14.43
N GLY A 222 10.05 -1.30 13.77
CA GLY A 222 10.21 -1.11 12.32
C GLY A 222 8.91 -1.26 11.54
N SER A 223 9.01 -1.67 10.27
CA SER A 223 7.87 -1.79 9.37
C SER A 223 7.81 -3.16 8.71
N PHE A 224 6.59 -3.57 8.45
CA PHE A 224 6.22 -4.86 7.91
C PHE A 224 5.22 -4.64 6.79
N THR A 225 5.00 -5.68 6.02
CA THR A 225 4.04 -5.65 4.93
C THR A 225 3.48 -7.04 4.75
N GLU A 226 2.19 -7.13 4.46
CA GLU A 226 1.56 -8.37 4.02
C GLU A 226 1.09 -8.19 2.57
N VAL A 227 1.75 -8.90 1.65
CA VAL A 227 1.43 -8.81 0.22
C VAL A 227 0.10 -9.51 -0.04
N ARG A 228 -0.72 -8.85 -0.86
CA ARG A 228 -2.09 -9.24 -1.21
C ARG A 228 -2.25 -9.45 -2.71
N ARG A 229 -1.45 -8.77 -3.53
CA ARG A 229 -1.34 -8.97 -4.97
C ARG A 229 0.12 -8.90 -5.37
N PHE A 230 0.52 -9.83 -6.24
CA PHE A 230 1.72 -9.68 -7.04
C PHE A 230 1.43 -10.14 -8.46
N ASP A 231 1.19 -9.18 -9.37
CA ASP A 231 0.90 -9.48 -10.77
C ASP A 231 1.97 -8.90 -11.69
N VAL A 232 2.25 -9.63 -12.77
CA VAL A 232 3.03 -9.15 -13.90
C VAL A 232 2.16 -9.23 -15.15
N ILE A 233 2.01 -8.10 -15.84
CA ILE A 233 1.35 -8.02 -17.14
C ILE A 233 2.43 -7.82 -18.18
N ASP A 234 2.59 -8.78 -19.07
CA ASP A 234 3.44 -8.66 -20.26
C ASP A 234 2.61 -8.05 -21.39
N LEU A 235 2.99 -6.83 -21.78
CA LEU A 235 2.30 -6.05 -22.80
C LEU A 235 2.58 -6.55 -24.23
N THR A 236 3.67 -7.30 -24.42
CA THR A 236 4.02 -7.92 -25.70
C THR A 236 3.13 -9.14 -25.95
N THR A 237 3.02 -10.02 -24.96
CA THR A 237 2.20 -11.25 -25.08
C THR A 237 0.74 -11.04 -24.68
N LYS A 238 0.42 -9.89 -24.06
CA LYS A 238 -0.89 -9.56 -23.48
C LYS A 238 -1.34 -10.56 -22.42
N THR A 239 -0.39 -11.14 -21.69
CA THR A 239 -0.66 -12.09 -20.61
C THR A 239 -0.54 -11.43 -19.25
N ARG A 240 -1.37 -11.85 -18.30
CA ARG A 240 -1.29 -11.44 -16.89
C ARG A 240 -1.03 -12.67 -16.05
N GLN A 241 0.04 -12.63 -15.26
CA GLN A 241 0.46 -13.72 -14.39
C GLN A 241 0.34 -13.28 -12.93
N ASN A 242 -0.34 -14.10 -12.12
CA ASN A 242 -0.38 -13.94 -10.67
C ASN A 242 0.80 -14.72 -10.08
N ASN A 243 1.66 -14.00 -9.35
CA ASN A 243 2.89 -14.48 -8.75
C ASN A 243 2.83 -14.52 -7.22
N ILE A 244 1.65 -14.44 -6.60
CA ILE A 244 1.52 -14.37 -5.14
C ILE A 244 2.06 -15.63 -4.44
N ASP A 245 1.76 -16.82 -4.96
CA ASP A 245 2.23 -18.08 -4.38
C ASP A 245 3.76 -18.21 -4.50
N ARG A 246 4.32 -17.63 -5.57
CA ARG A 246 5.76 -17.55 -5.75
C ARG A 246 6.38 -16.60 -4.72
N PHE A 247 5.76 -15.46 -4.47
CA PHE A 247 6.23 -14.50 -3.47
C PHE A 247 6.27 -15.09 -2.05
N ASP A 248 5.25 -15.89 -1.72
CA ASP A 248 5.12 -16.57 -0.43
C ASP A 248 6.12 -17.74 -0.26
N SER A 249 6.65 -18.30 -1.36
CA SER A 249 7.58 -19.44 -1.34
C SER A 249 9.07 -19.05 -1.47
N LEU A 250 9.37 -17.82 -1.90
CA LEU A 250 10.71 -17.21 -1.85
C LEU A 250 11.10 -16.84 -0.42
#